data_AF-A0A6A0BFE2-F1
#
_entry.id   AF-A0A6A0BFE2-F1
#
_cell.length_a   1.000
_cell.length_b   1.000
_cell.length_c   1.000
_cell.angle_alpha   90.00
_cell.angle_beta   90.00
_cell.angle_gamma   90.00
#
_symmetry.space_group_name_H-M   'P 1'
#
loop_
_entity.id
_entity.type
_entity.pdbx_description
1 polymer ?
#
loop_
_entity_poly.entity_id
_entity_poly.type
_entity_poly.pdbx_seq_one_letter_code
_entity_poly.pdbx_strand_id
1 'polypeptide(L)' 'MEKYIKFPLKAKKNTYATGSGKMTSSRPSSYDYHYQNGDLRYIDTYLGTHLFSGEEAIWEEGKQLYRARFE' A
#
# COMPACT_ATOMS: atom_id res chain seq x y z
N MET A 1 -2.69 -18.14 -3.72
CA MET A 1 -3.78 -17.31 -3.17
C MET A 1 -3.34 -16.44 -2.00
N GLU A 2 -2.59 -16.97 -1.03
CA GLU A 2 -2.30 -16.22 0.22
C GLU A 2 -1.61 -14.87 -0.02
N LYS A 3 -0.59 -14.81 -0.88
CA LYS A 3 0.13 -13.56 -1.17
C LYS A 3 -0.61 -12.57 -2.08
N TYR A 4 -1.48 -13.05 -2.98
CA TYR A 4 -2.19 -12.19 -3.94
C TYR A 4 -3.55 -11.71 -3.43
N ILE A 5 -4.15 -12.41 -2.46
CA ILE A 5 -5.49 -12.08 -1.94
C ILE A 5 -5.44 -11.81 -0.44
N LYS A 6 -4.91 -12.74 0.37
CA LYS A 6 -4.96 -12.60 1.84
C LYS A 6 -4.02 -11.50 2.34
N PHE A 7 -2.82 -11.39 1.79
CA PHE A 7 -1.85 -10.37 2.19
C PHE A 7 -2.34 -8.94 1.96
N PRO A 8 -2.82 -8.54 0.75
CA PRO A 8 -3.36 -7.20 0.55
C PRO A 8 -4.57 -6.91 1.47
N LEU A 9 -5.46 -7.88 1.71
CA LEU A 9 -6.57 -7.71 2.66
C LEU A 9 -6.07 -7.44 4.09
N LYS A 10 -5.04 -8.15 4.54
CA LYS A 10 -4.41 -7.92 5.85
C LYS A 10 -3.73 -6.55 5.90
N ALA A 11 -3.00 -6.19 4.85
CA ALA A 11 -2.28 -4.93 4.76
C ALA A 11 -3.23 -3.72 4.82
N LYS A 12 -4.32 -3.73 4.05
CA LYS A 12 -5.35 -2.67 4.09
C LYS A 12 -6.00 -2.51 5.46
N LYS A 13 -6.26 -3.61 6.16
CA LYS A 13 -6.77 -3.58 7.56
C LYS A 13 -5.77 -2.97 8.55
N ASN A 14 -4.47 -3.15 8.32
CA ASN A 14 -3.39 -2.66 9.19
C ASN A 14 -2.77 -1.35 8.68
N THR A 15 -3.44 -0.64 7.77
CA THR A 15 -2.96 0.64 7.26
C THR A 15 -4.10 1.66 7.27
N TYR A 16 -4.65 1.98 6.10
CA TYR A 16 -5.67 3.00 5.90
C TYR A 16 -6.87 2.81 6.82
N ALA A 17 -7.40 1.59 6.93
CA ALA A 17 -8.60 1.31 7.71
C ALA A 17 -8.44 1.55 9.23
N THR A 18 -7.20 1.56 9.72
CA THR A 18 -6.88 1.80 11.14
C THR A 18 -6.09 3.08 11.38
N GLY A 19 -5.79 3.85 10.32
CA GLY A 19 -4.91 5.02 10.39
C GLY A 19 -3.46 4.70 10.77
N SER A 20 -3.07 3.42 10.75
CA SER A 20 -1.73 2.95 11.10
C SER A 20 -0.84 2.78 9.86
N GLY A 21 0.47 2.59 10.03
CA GLY A 21 1.39 2.40 8.91
C GLY A 21 1.56 3.61 7.98
N LYS A 22 1.05 4.79 8.36
CA LYS A 22 1.27 6.03 7.62
C LYS A 22 2.75 6.42 7.69
N MET A 23 3.33 6.72 6.54
CA MET A 23 4.72 7.12 6.38
C MET A 23 4.82 8.62 6.07
N THR A 24 6.05 9.13 6.14
CA THR A 24 6.38 10.44 5.56
C THR A 24 6.04 10.43 4.08
N SER A 25 5.41 11.52 3.62
CA SER A 25 5.09 11.71 2.21
C SER A 25 6.36 11.62 1.34
N SER A 26 6.35 10.68 0.41
CA SER A 26 7.36 10.42 -0.63
C SER A 26 7.36 11.48 -1.73
N ARG A 27 6.26 12.22 -1.86
CA ARG A 27 6.08 13.34 -2.80
C ARG A 27 5.17 14.39 -2.15
N PRO A 28 5.15 15.65 -2.65
CA PRO A 28 4.34 16.70 -2.05
C PRO A 28 2.88 16.26 -1.86
N SER A 29 2.43 16.31 -0.60
CA SER A 29 1.06 16.01 -0.20
C SER A 29 0.56 14.58 -0.48
N SER A 30 1.46 13.58 -0.66
CA SER A 30 1.03 12.18 -0.73
C SER A 30 0.63 11.62 0.62
N TYR A 31 -0.33 10.71 0.58
CA TYR A 31 -0.65 9.80 1.66
C TYR A 31 0.00 8.47 1.33
N ASP A 32 1.03 8.12 2.12
CA ASP A 32 1.78 6.90 1.91
C ASP A 32 1.60 5.97 3.10
N TYR A 33 1.28 4.72 2.81
CA TYR A 33 1.03 3.68 3.78
C TYR A 33 1.87 2.46 3.48
N HIS A 34 2.59 1.98 4.49
CA HIS A 34 3.45 0.81 4.37
C HIS A 34 3.01 -0.27 5.35
N TYR A 35 3.05 -1.52 4.90
CA TYR A 35 2.86 -2.67 5.77
C TYR A 35 3.86 -3.76 5.41
N GLN A 36 4.47 -4.37 6.41
CA GLN A 36 5.43 -5.45 6.22
C GLN A 36 5.07 -6.65 7.09
N ASN A 37 5.15 -7.85 6.52
CA ASN A 37 4.96 -9.11 7.26
C ASN A 37 5.91 -10.17 6.67
N GLY A 38 7.02 -10.43 7.38
CA GLY A 38 8.12 -11.22 6.83
C GLY A 38 8.73 -10.55 5.60
N ASP A 39 8.91 -11.33 4.53
CA ASP A 39 9.51 -10.88 3.26
C ASP A 39 8.55 -10.11 2.36
N LEU A 40 7.26 -10.07 2.74
CA LEU A 40 6.23 -9.36 2.00
C LEU A 40 6.14 -7.91 2.47
N ARG A 41 6.24 -6.98 1.52
CA ARG A 41 6.04 -5.55 1.70
C ARG A 41 4.87 -5.08 0.87
N TYR A 42 4.01 -4.29 1.48
CA TYR A 42 2.89 -3.59 0.86
C TYR A 42 3.15 -2.08 0.92
N ILE A 43 2.91 -1.38 -0.19
CA ILE A 43 2.91 0.08 -0.24
C ILE A 43 1.63 0.51 -0.94
N ASP A 44 0.92 1.47 -0.34
CA ASP A 44 -0.21 2.18 -0.92
C ASP A 44 0.10 3.67 -0.87
N THR A 45 0.13 4.31 -2.03
CA THR A 45 0.41 5.74 -2.17
C THR A 45 -0.67 6.39 -3.01
N TYR A 46 -1.27 7.45 -2.49
CA TYR A 46 -2.23 8.24 -3.25
C TYR A 46 -2.10 9.74 -2.99
N LEU A 47 -2.59 10.51 -3.95
CA LEU A 47 -2.71 11.97 -3.91
C LEU A 47 -4.16 12.37 -4.00
N GLY A 48 -4.50 13.47 -3.33
CA GLY A 48 -5.81 14.08 -3.41
C GLY A 48 -6.87 13.42 -2.52
N THR A 49 -7.90 14.19 -2.20
CA THR A 49 -9.06 13.74 -1.40
C THR A 49 -10.36 13.74 -2.21
N HIS A 50 -10.47 14.63 -3.21
CA HIS A 50 -11.65 14.79 -4.07
C HIS A 50 -11.39 14.32 -5.50
N LEU A 51 -10.29 14.79 -6.11
CA LEU A 51 -9.71 14.22 -7.32
C LEU A 51 -8.49 13.41 -6.86
N PHE A 52 -8.57 12.09 -6.94
CA PHE A 52 -7.54 11.23 -6.40
C PHE A 52 -6.88 10.39 -7.48
N SER A 53 -5.61 10.07 -7.27
CA SER A 53 -4.92 9.03 -8.04
C SER A 53 -3.90 8.35 -7.15
N GLY A 54 -3.72 7.07 -7.34
CA GLY A 54 -2.86 6.30 -6.47
C GLY A 54 -2.52 4.93 -7.01
N GLU A 55 -1.76 4.21 -6.23
CA GLU A 55 -1.31 2.88 -6.56
C GLU A 55 -1.04 2.11 -5.27
N GLU A 56 -1.40 0.83 -5.29
CA GLU A 56 -0.93 -0.13 -4.33
C GLU A 56 -0.09 -1.21 -5.01
N ALA A 57 0.94 -1.69 -4.32
CA ALA A 57 1.79 -2.75 -4.81
C ALA A 57 2.33 -3.62 -3.67
N ILE A 58 2.70 -4.85 -4.03
CA ILE A 58 3.29 -5.85 -3.13
C ILE A 58 4.63 -6.30 -3.68
N TRP A 59 5.62 -6.39 -2.82
CA TRP A 59 6.94 -6.96 -3.09
C TRP A 59 7.21 -8.17 -2.19
N GLU A 60 7.95 -9.14 -2.72
CA GLU A 60 8.50 -10.31 -2.00
C GLU A 60 10.00 -10.32 -2.25
N GLU A 61 10.82 -10.19 -1.20
CA GLU A 61 12.29 -10.10 -1.31
C GLU A 61 12.77 -9.03 -2.33
N GLY A 62 12.07 -7.90 -2.37
CA GLY A 62 12.36 -6.79 -3.29
C GLY A 62 11.86 -6.97 -4.72
N LYS A 63 11.26 -8.12 -5.08
CA LYS A 63 10.65 -8.35 -6.39
C LYS A 63 9.17 -7.99 -6.35
N GLN A 64 8.71 -7.19 -7.30
CA GLN A 64 7.29 -6.82 -7.40
C GLN A 64 6.45 -8.05 -7.77
N LEU A 65 5.43 -8.34 -6.95
CA LEU A 65 4.48 -9.43 -7.15
C LEU A 65 3.14 -8.96 -7.70
N TYR A 66 2.70 -7.78 -7.30
CA TYR A 66 1.38 -7.26 -7.61
C TYR A 66 1.43 -5.74 -7.67
N ARG A 67 0.55 -5.17 -8.50
CA ARG A 67 0.31 -3.75 -8.63
C ARG A 67 -1.13 -3.51 -9.06
N ALA A 68 -1.79 -2.54 -8.44
CA ALA A 68 -3.05 -1.99 -8.91
C ALA A 68 -3.00 -0.47 -8.83
N ARG A 69 -3.54 0.17 -9.87
CA ARG A 69 -3.63 1.63 -9.99
C ARG A 69 -5.07 2.08 -9.76
N PHE A 70 -5.21 3.25 -9.14
CA PHE A 70 -6.47 3.94 -8.95
C PHE A 70 -6.38 5.33 -9.58
N GLU A 71 -7.44 5.74 -10.27
CA GLU A 71 -7.56 7.02 -10.97
C GLU A 71 -9.04 7.43 -11.06
#